data_AF-W7A528-F1
#
_entry.id   AF-W7A528-F1
#
_cell.length_a   1.000
_cell.length_b   1.000
_cell.length_c   1.000
_cell.angle_alpha   90.00
_cell.angle_beta   90.00
_cell.angle_gamma   90.00
#
_symmetry.space_group_name_H-M   'P 1'
#
loop_
_entity.id
_entity.type
_entity.pdbx_description
1 polymer ?
#
loop_
_entity_poly.entity_id
_entity_poly.type
_entity_poly.pdbx_seq_one_letter_code
_entity_poly.pdbx_strand_id
1 'polypeptide(L)'
;MQSFLHMYIGSLLKKGLEQKECKKGQEATAGICRLRTNNQEKIGTGTTTLEEIFPNESTGTLANVSRMSRSICIGLESWISTLDGGTGTAAKIDFRGACSYDEFMAGGTPRGNSNKCIFEREKLAWIDHKDKVALSMGQEYQQTLKMCMELVTLIMITAGLDSTSKRRTYYENTREGVCGRIYKGLHDWAGEEVAAKIMRDWFSHSENLTGEKKEFQLPARDVYEIITETILGISKGDKEITCDRVFPATPGEKGEESAYKGGSSGDTTIVTSIETAQDSSQFIDTLDQVLAEVKAKVEVSDQKKYLALTRTRQAVLIKNVLRKRRENKKLLIHFF
;
A
#
# COMPACT_ATOMS: atom_id res chain seq x y z
N MET A 1 2.29 10.65 23.08
CA MET A 1 1.51 11.31 22.00
C MET A 1 0.95 10.19 21.14
N GLN A 2 -0.36 10.17 20.85
CA GLN A 2 -0.95 9.11 20.03
C GLN A 2 -0.64 9.34 18.55
N SER A 3 -0.43 8.26 17.78
CA SER A 3 -0.22 8.32 16.33
C SER A 3 -1.38 9.01 15.62
N PHE A 4 -1.08 10.02 14.78
CA PHE A 4 -2.07 10.72 13.99
C PHE A 4 -2.81 9.76 13.04
N LEU A 5 -2.07 8.96 12.27
CA LEU A 5 -2.66 8.09 11.26
C LEU A 5 -3.56 7.03 11.89
N HIS A 6 -3.16 6.49 13.05
CA HIS A 6 -4.01 5.59 13.84
C HIS A 6 -5.34 6.24 14.23
N MET A 7 -5.32 7.47 14.77
CA MET A 7 -6.55 8.19 15.15
C MET A 7 -7.41 8.52 13.93
N TYR A 8 -6.80 8.98 12.83
CA TYR A 8 -7.50 9.28 11.58
C TYR A 8 -8.21 8.04 11.05
N ILE A 9 -7.51 6.92 10.91
CA ILE A 9 -8.10 5.65 10.44
C ILE A 9 -9.15 5.11 11.42
N GLY A 10 -8.94 5.25 12.73
CA GLY A 10 -9.94 4.91 13.75
C GLY A 10 -11.24 5.69 13.57
N SER A 11 -11.15 6.98 13.24
CA SER A 11 -12.32 7.79 12.95
C SER A 11 -13.08 7.32 11.70
N LEU A 12 -12.36 6.89 10.65
CA LEU A 12 -12.96 6.33 9.43
C LEU A 12 -13.65 4.99 9.72
N LEU A 13 -12.99 4.11 10.48
CA LEU A 13 -13.54 2.82 10.86
C LEU A 13 -14.84 3.00 11.63
N LYS A 14 -14.86 3.88 12.64
CA LYS A 14 -16.07 4.18 13.41
C LYS A 14 -17.22 4.65 12.51
N LYS A 15 -16.96 5.62 11.64
CA LYS A 15 -17.97 6.18 10.71
C LYS A 15 -18.50 5.12 9.74
N GLY A 16 -17.64 4.32 9.15
CA GLY A 16 -18.08 3.28 8.20
C GLY A 16 -18.87 2.17 8.89
N LEU A 17 -18.50 1.80 10.13
CA LEU A 17 -19.29 0.87 10.94
C LEU A 17 -20.69 1.42 11.30
N GLU A 18 -20.78 2.72 11.56
CA GLU A 18 -22.05 3.41 11.81
C GLU A 18 -22.90 3.50 10.54
N GLN A 19 -22.32 3.92 9.41
CA GLN A 19 -23.01 4.10 8.13
C GLN A 19 -23.54 2.79 7.54
N LYS A 20 -22.79 1.69 7.68
CA LYS A 20 -23.23 0.36 7.24
C LYS A 20 -24.11 -0.36 8.25
N GLU A 21 -24.52 0.32 9.33
CA GLU A 21 -25.35 -0.21 10.41
C GLU A 21 -24.87 -1.57 10.93
N CYS A 22 -23.54 -1.75 11.00
CA CYS A 22 -23.00 -3.00 11.51
C CYS A 22 -23.57 -3.21 12.92
N LYS A 23 -24.04 -4.42 13.28
CA LYS A 23 -24.60 -4.76 14.62
C LYS A 23 -23.62 -5.60 15.45
N LYS A 24 -23.59 -5.43 16.77
CA LYS A 24 -22.66 -6.19 17.64
C LYS A 24 -23.21 -7.61 17.78
N GLY A 25 -22.35 -8.61 17.66
CA GLY A 25 -22.73 -10.01 17.81
C GLY A 25 -23.45 -10.64 16.60
N GLN A 26 -23.67 -9.87 15.53
CA GLN A 26 -24.08 -10.42 14.25
C GLN A 26 -22.82 -10.75 13.45
N GLU A 27 -22.74 -11.97 12.92
CA GLU A 27 -21.67 -12.36 12.01
C GLU A 27 -21.75 -11.46 10.77
N ALA A 28 -20.79 -10.55 10.65
CA ALA A 28 -20.72 -9.63 9.54
C ALA A 28 -20.18 -10.39 8.33
N THR A 29 -21.02 -10.54 7.30
CA THR A 29 -20.62 -11.31 6.12
C THR A 29 -19.84 -10.51 5.10
N ALA A 30 -19.86 -9.17 5.15
CA ALA A 30 -19.34 -8.33 4.06
C ALA A 30 -18.72 -7.00 4.52
N GLY A 31 -17.87 -6.45 3.66
CA GLY A 31 -17.36 -5.08 3.72
C GLY A 31 -16.66 -4.70 5.03
N ILE A 32 -16.76 -3.41 5.38
CA ILE A 32 -16.13 -2.87 6.59
C ILE A 32 -16.67 -3.52 7.88
N CYS A 33 -17.88 -4.08 7.87
CA CYS A 33 -18.46 -4.73 9.04
C CYS A 33 -17.65 -5.95 9.52
N ARG A 34 -16.89 -6.61 8.62
CA ARG A 34 -15.94 -7.69 8.99
C ARG A 34 -14.80 -7.21 9.90
N LEU A 35 -14.52 -5.91 9.94
CA LEU A 35 -13.50 -5.34 10.83
C LEU A 35 -14.02 -5.04 12.23
N ARG A 36 -15.33 -5.25 12.48
CA ARG A 36 -15.92 -4.98 13.78
C ARG A 36 -15.31 -5.88 14.86
N THR A 37 -15.26 -5.34 16.07
CA THR A 37 -14.68 -6.02 17.22
C THR A 37 -15.39 -7.33 17.53
N ASN A 38 -14.68 -8.42 17.24
CA ASN A 38 -14.91 -9.74 17.81
C ASN A 38 -13.68 -10.08 18.65
N ASN A 39 -13.82 -10.09 19.98
CA ASN A 39 -12.70 -10.18 20.91
C ASN A 39 -11.84 -11.44 20.76
N GLN A 40 -12.34 -12.47 20.07
CA GLN A 40 -11.63 -13.73 19.85
C GLN A 40 -11.06 -13.88 18.44
N GLU A 41 -11.46 -13.03 17.51
CA GLU A 41 -11.12 -13.20 16.11
C GLU A 41 -9.72 -12.68 15.80
N LYS A 42 -8.94 -13.51 15.10
CA LYS A 42 -7.63 -13.16 14.56
C LYS A 42 -7.68 -13.28 13.05
N ILE A 43 -7.49 -12.17 12.35
CA ILE A 43 -7.48 -12.14 10.89
C ILE A 43 -6.03 -12.22 10.41
N GLY A 44 -5.76 -13.13 9.47
CA GLY A 44 -4.45 -13.24 8.83
C GLY A 44 -4.09 -11.94 8.10
N THR A 45 -2.82 -11.53 8.14
CA THR A 45 -2.35 -10.33 7.44
C THR A 45 -2.45 -10.41 5.91
N GLY A 46 -2.55 -11.63 5.37
CA GLY A 46 -2.86 -11.89 3.96
C GLY A 46 -4.34 -12.20 3.67
N THR A 47 -5.23 -12.12 4.66
CA THR A 47 -6.67 -12.22 4.42
C THR A 47 -7.21 -10.81 4.17
N THR A 48 -8.13 -10.62 3.23
CA THR A 48 -8.77 -9.33 2.95
C THR A 48 -10.28 -9.41 3.21
N THR A 49 -10.99 -8.29 3.12
CA THR A 49 -12.46 -8.24 3.12
C THR A 49 -13.02 -7.83 1.75
N LEU A 50 -12.12 -7.68 0.76
CA LEU A 50 -12.40 -7.13 -0.56
C LEU A 50 -12.69 -8.20 -1.62
N GLU A 51 -12.84 -9.48 -1.25
CA GLU A 51 -13.10 -10.55 -2.23
C GLU A 51 -14.38 -10.30 -3.04
N GLU A 52 -15.38 -9.68 -2.42
CA GLU A 52 -16.65 -9.33 -3.07
C GLU A 52 -16.52 -8.15 -4.04
N ILE A 53 -15.54 -7.26 -3.81
CA ILE A 53 -15.26 -6.09 -4.64
C ILE A 53 -14.39 -6.46 -5.82
N PHE A 54 -13.51 -7.45 -5.63
CA PHE A 54 -12.59 -7.94 -6.65
C PHE A 54 -12.79 -9.43 -6.92
N PRO A 55 -13.97 -9.85 -7.42
CA PRO A 55 -14.28 -11.27 -7.61
C PRO A 55 -13.41 -11.95 -8.69
N ASN A 56 -12.80 -11.16 -9.56
CA ASN A 56 -11.93 -11.63 -10.64
C ASN A 56 -10.45 -11.72 -10.22
N GLU A 57 -10.09 -11.16 -9.06
CA GLU A 57 -8.71 -11.21 -8.57
C GLU A 57 -8.44 -12.54 -7.88
N SER A 58 -7.26 -13.11 -8.14
CA SER A 58 -6.89 -14.35 -7.48
C SER A 58 -6.70 -14.13 -5.98
N THR A 59 -7.10 -15.11 -5.16
CA THR A 59 -6.87 -15.07 -3.71
C THR A 59 -5.39 -14.87 -3.37
N GLY A 60 -4.48 -15.39 -4.20
CA GLY A 60 -3.04 -15.19 -4.06
C GLY A 60 -2.61 -13.74 -4.28
N THR A 61 -3.16 -13.08 -5.31
CA THR A 61 -2.91 -11.66 -5.60
C THR A 61 -3.39 -10.79 -4.45
N LEU A 62 -4.65 -10.94 -4.04
CA LEU A 62 -5.24 -10.19 -2.92
C LEU A 62 -4.45 -10.40 -1.62
N ALA A 63 -4.01 -11.62 -1.34
CA ALA A 63 -3.23 -11.91 -0.14
C ALA A 63 -1.85 -11.25 -0.16
N ASN A 64 -1.17 -11.23 -1.31
CA ASN A 64 0.13 -10.60 -1.46
C ASN A 64 0.01 -9.07 -1.33
N VAL A 65 -0.97 -8.47 -1.97
CA VAL A 65 -1.22 -7.02 -1.88
C VAL A 65 -1.64 -6.62 -0.47
N SER A 66 -2.46 -7.40 0.23
CA SER A 66 -2.81 -7.15 1.63
C SER A 66 -1.57 -7.17 2.55
N ARG A 67 -0.67 -8.14 2.38
CA ARG A 67 0.59 -8.18 3.16
C ARG A 67 1.49 -6.99 2.87
N MET A 68 1.56 -6.56 1.61
CA MET A 68 2.35 -5.40 1.19
C MET A 68 1.76 -4.10 1.76
N SER A 69 0.45 -3.96 1.73
CA SER A 69 -0.31 -2.84 2.28
C SER A 69 0.00 -2.59 3.75
N ARG A 70 0.28 -3.64 4.54
CA ARG A 70 0.74 -3.49 5.92
C ARG A 70 2.05 -2.70 6.03
N SER A 71 3.04 -3.05 5.21
CA SER A 71 4.33 -2.35 5.21
C SER A 71 4.16 -0.88 4.81
N ILE A 72 3.28 -0.60 3.84
CA ILE A 72 2.95 0.76 3.41
C ILE A 72 2.28 1.54 4.55
N CYS A 73 1.29 0.96 5.23
CA CYS A 73 0.61 1.59 6.37
C CYS A 73 1.56 1.91 7.52
N ILE A 74 2.45 0.98 7.90
CA ILE A 74 3.45 1.23 8.95
C ILE A 74 4.48 2.26 8.49
N GLY A 75 4.89 2.22 7.22
CA GLY A 75 5.80 3.20 6.63
C GLY A 75 5.23 4.62 6.60
N LEU A 76 3.96 4.76 6.20
CA LEU A 76 3.20 6.01 6.24
C LEU A 76 3.12 6.57 7.67
N GLU A 77 2.75 5.73 8.64
CA GLU A 77 2.71 6.14 10.05
C GLU A 77 4.08 6.63 10.54
N SER A 78 5.13 5.88 10.22
CA SER A 78 6.50 6.19 10.60
C SER A 78 6.96 7.51 9.99
N TRP A 79 6.73 7.74 8.70
CA TRP A 79 7.10 8.98 8.04
C TRP A 79 6.32 10.18 8.58
N ILE A 80 4.99 10.08 8.70
CA ILE A 80 4.15 11.16 9.24
C ILE A 80 4.60 11.55 10.66
N SER A 81 5.09 10.59 11.46
CA SER A 81 5.60 10.89 12.81
C SER A 81 6.89 11.71 12.84
N THR A 82 7.59 11.85 11.72
CA THR A 82 8.76 12.74 11.55
C THR A 82 8.36 14.17 11.20
N LEU A 83 7.08 14.42 10.95
CA LEU A 83 6.56 15.72 10.54
C LEU A 83 5.95 16.45 11.75
N ASP A 84 6.06 17.76 11.72
CA ASP A 84 5.39 18.66 12.65
C ASP A 84 4.00 18.99 12.10
N GLY A 85 2.95 18.64 12.87
CA GLY A 85 1.58 19.00 12.55
C GLY A 85 1.20 20.36 13.12
N GLY A 86 0.76 21.29 12.25
CA GLY A 86 0.20 22.58 12.63
C GLY A 86 -1.23 22.79 12.12
N THR A 87 -1.92 23.83 12.56
CA THR A 87 -3.22 24.21 11.98
C THR A 87 -3.05 24.94 10.65
N GLY A 88 -3.70 24.47 9.59
CA GLY A 88 -3.60 25.05 8.24
C GLY A 88 -4.85 25.81 7.78
N THR A 89 -4.73 26.55 6.67
CA THR A 89 -5.88 27.16 5.96
C THR A 89 -6.59 26.14 5.09
N ALA A 90 -5.85 25.38 4.27
CA ALA A 90 -6.37 24.38 3.32
C ALA A 90 -6.72 23.02 3.95
N ALA A 91 -6.10 22.68 5.07
CA ALA A 91 -6.38 21.45 5.82
C ALA A 91 -6.50 21.72 7.32
N LYS A 92 -7.22 20.88 8.07
CA LYS A 92 -7.30 21.03 9.53
C LYS A 92 -5.92 20.87 10.17
N ILE A 93 -5.15 19.90 9.68
CA ILE A 93 -3.75 19.69 10.05
C ILE A 93 -2.88 19.82 8.80
N ASP A 94 -1.97 20.78 8.80
CA ASP A 94 -0.95 20.97 7.78
C ASP A 94 0.38 20.42 8.31
N PHE A 95 0.84 19.31 7.74
CA PHE A 95 2.10 18.69 8.12
C PHE A 95 3.26 19.34 7.39
N ARG A 96 4.28 19.73 8.16
CA ARG A 96 5.52 20.33 7.65
C ARG A 96 6.71 19.64 8.29
N GLY A 97 7.85 19.69 7.63
CA GLY A 97 9.05 19.07 8.19
C GLY A 97 10.22 19.11 7.22
N ALA A 98 11.42 18.88 7.74
CA ALA A 98 12.65 18.83 6.95
C ALA A 98 12.92 17.46 6.34
N CYS A 99 12.12 16.43 6.67
CA CYS A 99 12.23 15.08 6.13
C CYS A 99 11.21 14.86 5.02
N SER A 100 11.68 14.94 3.77
CA SER A 100 10.86 14.53 2.62
C SER A 100 10.62 13.02 2.62
N TYR A 101 9.59 12.57 1.90
CA TYR A 101 9.32 11.13 1.76
C TYR A 101 10.46 10.38 1.05
N ASP A 102 11.10 11.00 0.06
CA ASP A 102 12.27 10.44 -0.63
C ASP A 102 13.44 10.22 0.33
N GLU A 103 13.74 11.21 1.17
CA GLU A 103 14.80 11.11 2.18
C GLU A 103 14.47 10.04 3.22
N PHE A 104 13.20 9.94 3.64
CA PHE A 104 12.74 8.90 4.56
C PHE A 104 12.96 7.49 3.97
N MET A 105 12.56 7.28 2.71
CA MET A 105 12.75 6.00 2.01
C MET A 105 14.24 5.68 1.78
N ALA A 106 15.06 6.68 1.45
CA ALA A 106 16.51 6.53 1.28
C ALA A 106 17.24 6.23 2.61
N GLY A 107 16.72 6.75 3.73
CA GLY A 107 17.24 6.55 5.08
C GLY A 107 17.18 5.10 5.56
N GLY A 108 16.34 4.27 4.95
CA GLY A 108 16.35 2.81 5.16
C GLY A 108 17.62 2.11 4.67
N THR A 109 18.51 2.80 3.94
CA THR A 109 19.78 2.26 3.45
C THR A 109 20.93 2.57 4.42
N PRO A 110 21.93 1.67 4.59
CA PRO A 110 23.07 1.90 5.48
C PRO A 110 23.90 3.15 5.22
N ARG A 111 23.71 3.81 4.06
CA ARG A 111 24.42 5.04 3.66
C ARG A 111 23.60 6.31 3.82
N GLY A 112 22.30 6.21 4.12
CA GLY A 112 21.34 7.31 4.10
C GLY A 112 21.10 7.98 5.45
N ASN A 113 22.08 7.98 6.38
CA ASN A 113 21.91 8.49 7.74
C ASN A 113 21.80 10.04 7.77
N SER A 114 20.68 10.58 7.29
CA SER A 114 20.29 11.94 7.60
C SER A 114 19.61 11.90 8.96
N ASN A 115 20.17 12.58 9.96
CA ASN A 115 19.57 12.72 11.29
C ASN A 115 18.20 13.46 11.26
N LYS A 116 17.74 13.88 10.07
CA LYS A 116 16.51 14.62 9.84
C LYS A 116 15.25 13.74 9.85
N CYS A 117 15.40 12.44 9.57
CA CYS A 117 14.27 11.50 9.40
C CYS A 117 14.16 10.50 10.56
N ILE A 118 14.51 10.91 11.77
CA ILE A 118 14.41 10.05 12.96
C ILE A 118 12.96 10.08 13.45
N PHE A 119 12.28 8.95 13.38
CA PHE A 119 10.98 8.77 14.02
C PHE A 119 11.15 8.24 15.44
N GLU A 120 10.26 8.66 16.34
CA GLU A 120 10.18 8.13 17.70
C GLU A 120 9.25 6.92 17.70
N ARG A 121 9.77 5.74 18.07
CA ARG A 121 9.01 4.49 18.08
C ARG A 121 7.76 4.59 18.98
N GLU A 122 7.86 5.35 20.06
CA GLU A 122 6.80 5.58 21.05
C GLU A 122 5.61 6.35 20.48
N LYS A 123 5.78 7.04 19.34
CA LYS A 123 4.71 7.74 18.61
C LYS A 123 3.98 6.82 17.63
N LEU A 124 4.45 5.60 17.38
CA LEU A 124 3.90 4.68 16.38
C LEU A 124 2.97 3.66 17.02
N ALA A 125 1.73 3.56 16.54
CA ALA A 125 0.77 2.59 17.05
C ALA A 125 0.97 1.19 16.42
N TRP A 126 1.56 1.10 15.23
CA TRP A 126 1.56 -0.12 14.43
C TRP A 126 2.93 -0.78 14.26
N ILE A 127 4.01 -0.15 14.71
CA ILE A 127 5.39 -0.63 14.48
C ILE A 127 5.62 -2.06 14.99
N ASP A 128 4.99 -2.44 16.11
CA ASP A 128 5.10 -3.78 16.70
C ASP A 128 4.35 -4.87 15.92
N HIS A 129 3.65 -4.50 14.83
CA HIS A 129 2.87 -5.42 13.99
C HIS A 129 3.52 -5.73 12.64
N LYS A 130 4.72 -5.18 12.40
CA LYS A 130 5.48 -5.38 11.16
C LYS A 130 5.69 -6.85 10.81
N ASP A 131 5.94 -7.70 11.80
CA ASP A 131 6.29 -9.12 11.59
C ASP A 131 5.17 -10.10 11.99
N LYS A 132 4.02 -9.60 12.50
CA LYS A 132 2.94 -10.48 12.97
C LYS A 132 2.22 -11.16 11.82
N VAL A 133 1.91 -12.45 11.93
CA VAL A 133 1.20 -13.17 10.85
C VAL A 133 -0.31 -12.88 10.85
N ALA A 134 -0.87 -12.50 12.01
CA ALA A 134 -2.28 -12.21 12.19
C ALA A 134 -2.52 -11.01 13.11
N LEU A 135 -3.68 -10.38 12.96
CA LEU A 135 -4.14 -9.23 13.72
C LEU A 135 -5.38 -9.58 14.56
N SER A 136 -5.40 -9.18 15.83
CA SER A 136 -6.52 -9.37 16.74
C SER A 136 -7.59 -8.31 16.51
N MET A 137 -8.80 -8.70 16.13
CA MET A 137 -9.91 -7.77 15.98
C MET A 137 -10.49 -7.31 17.32
N GLY A 138 -10.04 -7.89 18.43
CA GLY A 138 -10.35 -7.41 19.78
C GLY A 138 -9.56 -6.15 20.20
N GLN A 139 -8.56 -5.72 19.43
CA GLN A 139 -7.68 -4.62 19.80
C GLN A 139 -7.76 -3.48 18.78
N GLU A 140 -8.20 -2.30 19.24
CA GLU A 140 -8.49 -1.13 18.38
C GLU A 140 -7.32 -0.74 17.45
N TYR A 141 -6.09 -0.69 17.97
CA TYR A 141 -4.91 -0.37 17.17
C TYR A 141 -4.62 -1.41 16.07
N GLN A 142 -4.98 -2.68 16.28
CA GLN A 142 -4.86 -3.70 15.24
C GLN A 142 -6.01 -3.63 14.23
N GLN A 143 -7.22 -3.26 14.66
CA GLN A 143 -8.35 -3.02 13.77
C GLN A 143 -8.08 -1.83 12.84
N THR A 144 -7.52 -0.75 13.37
CA THR A 144 -7.14 0.42 12.57
C THR A 144 -5.99 0.11 11.61
N LEU A 145 -4.98 -0.68 12.01
CA LEU A 145 -3.99 -1.17 11.07
C LEU A 145 -4.65 -2.00 9.96
N LYS A 146 -5.57 -2.89 10.32
CA LYS A 146 -6.29 -3.73 9.36
C LYS A 146 -7.13 -2.87 8.40
N MET A 147 -7.85 -1.88 8.90
CA MET A 147 -8.58 -0.89 8.09
C MET A 147 -7.63 -0.18 7.11
N CYS A 148 -6.47 0.30 7.56
CA CYS A 148 -5.48 0.91 6.67
C CYS A 148 -5.05 -0.08 5.58
N MET A 149 -4.79 -1.34 5.93
CA MET A 149 -4.41 -2.37 4.96
C MET A 149 -5.49 -2.59 3.91
N GLU A 150 -6.77 -2.63 4.28
CA GLU A 150 -7.90 -2.78 3.35
C GLU A 150 -7.98 -1.58 2.40
N LEU A 151 -7.85 -0.35 2.90
CA LEU A 151 -7.86 0.86 2.08
C LEU A 151 -6.73 0.88 1.05
N VAL A 152 -5.50 0.59 1.50
CA VAL A 152 -4.33 0.56 0.60
C VAL A 152 -4.46 -0.60 -0.39
N THR A 153 -4.96 -1.77 0.03
CA THR A 153 -5.19 -2.91 -0.88
C THR A 153 -6.19 -2.55 -1.97
N LEU A 154 -7.30 -1.90 -1.61
CA LEU A 154 -8.32 -1.47 -2.56
C LEU A 154 -7.74 -0.51 -3.59
N ILE A 155 -7.00 0.50 -3.14
CA ILE A 155 -6.34 1.48 -4.01
C ILE A 155 -5.35 0.78 -4.94
N MET A 156 -4.47 -0.07 -4.40
CA MET A 156 -3.45 -0.77 -5.17
C MET A 156 -4.06 -1.68 -6.25
N ILE A 157 -5.03 -2.53 -5.89
CA ILE A 157 -5.68 -3.42 -6.85
C ILE A 157 -6.40 -2.61 -7.93
N THR A 158 -7.14 -1.57 -7.54
CA THR A 158 -7.90 -0.74 -8.51
C THR A 158 -6.99 0.02 -9.47
N ALA A 159 -5.80 0.40 -9.00
CA ALA A 159 -4.77 1.05 -9.81
C ALA A 159 -3.91 0.04 -10.60
N GLY A 160 -4.12 -1.27 -10.46
CA GLY A 160 -3.30 -2.29 -11.12
C GLY A 160 -1.86 -2.35 -10.58
N LEU A 161 -1.69 -2.08 -9.29
CA LEU A 161 -0.43 -2.19 -8.54
C LEU A 161 -0.39 -3.52 -7.77
N ASP A 162 -0.31 -4.63 -8.48
CA ASP A 162 -0.02 -5.93 -7.88
C ASP A 162 1.47 -6.32 -8.01
N SER A 163 1.91 -7.35 -7.27
CA SER A 163 3.29 -7.82 -7.25
C SER A 163 3.83 -8.36 -8.58
N THR A 164 2.95 -8.61 -9.55
CA THR A 164 3.25 -9.19 -10.88
C THR A 164 3.13 -8.18 -12.02
N SER A 165 2.48 -7.04 -11.78
CA SER A 165 2.26 -5.97 -12.75
C SER A 165 3.60 -5.50 -13.32
N LYS A 166 3.78 -5.70 -14.63
CA LYS A 166 4.80 -4.95 -15.36
C LYS A 166 4.38 -3.49 -15.34
N ARG A 167 5.31 -2.59 -15.04
CA ARG A 167 5.12 -1.13 -14.97
C ARG A 167 4.29 -0.54 -16.14
N ARG A 168 4.33 -1.18 -17.31
CA ARG A 168 3.54 -0.82 -18.50
C ARG A 168 2.02 -0.97 -18.31
N THR A 169 1.58 -2.05 -17.67
CA THR A 169 0.14 -2.36 -17.46
C THR A 169 -0.52 -1.41 -16.47
N TYR A 170 0.26 -0.85 -15.53
CA TYR A 170 -0.19 0.21 -14.63
C TYR A 170 -0.63 1.45 -15.42
N TYR A 171 0.28 2.07 -16.18
CA TYR A 171 0.01 3.34 -16.88
C TYR A 171 -1.08 3.26 -17.95
N GLU A 172 -1.25 2.11 -18.60
CA GLU A 172 -2.29 1.93 -19.63
C GLU A 172 -3.70 1.87 -19.01
N ASN A 173 -3.83 1.41 -17.76
CA ASN A 173 -5.12 1.19 -17.10
C ASN A 173 -5.51 2.27 -16.06
N THR A 174 -4.55 3.10 -15.62
CA THR A 174 -4.80 4.11 -14.56
C THR A 174 -5.32 5.45 -15.06
N ARG A 175 -5.06 5.83 -16.32
CA ARG A 175 -5.38 7.20 -16.74
C ARG A 175 -6.87 7.51 -16.88
N GLU A 176 -7.70 6.53 -17.21
CA GLU A 176 -9.14 6.75 -17.36
C GLU A 176 -9.95 6.00 -16.30
N GLY A 177 -10.69 6.76 -15.50
CA GLY A 177 -11.68 6.22 -14.57
C GLY A 177 -11.14 5.63 -13.26
N VAL A 178 -9.83 5.64 -12.98
CA VAL A 178 -9.29 5.05 -11.74
C VAL A 178 -9.87 5.71 -10.48
N CYS A 179 -9.99 7.03 -10.44
CA CYS A 179 -10.60 7.75 -9.32
C CYS A 179 -12.05 7.31 -9.08
N GLY A 180 -12.83 7.17 -10.15
CA GLY A 180 -14.22 6.71 -10.07
C GLY A 180 -14.32 5.26 -9.60
N ARG A 181 -13.43 4.37 -10.08
CA ARG A 181 -13.38 2.97 -9.62
C ARG A 181 -12.96 2.86 -8.15
N ILE A 182 -11.97 3.64 -7.71
CA ILE A 182 -11.52 3.68 -6.30
C ILE A 182 -12.68 4.16 -5.42
N TYR A 183 -13.31 5.28 -5.79
CA TYR A 183 -14.45 5.81 -5.03
C TYR A 183 -15.58 4.77 -4.94
N LYS A 184 -15.95 4.14 -6.06
CA LYS A 184 -16.99 3.10 -6.09
C LYS A 184 -16.64 1.94 -5.15
N GLY A 185 -15.42 1.42 -5.23
CA GLY A 185 -14.96 0.36 -4.35
C GLY A 185 -15.06 0.76 -2.87
N LEU A 186 -14.61 1.98 -2.52
CA LEU A 186 -14.71 2.50 -1.16
C LEU A 186 -16.16 2.69 -0.70
N HIS A 187 -17.03 3.17 -1.59
CA HIS A 187 -18.46 3.38 -1.32
C HIS A 187 -19.15 2.05 -1.02
N ASP A 188 -18.93 1.05 -1.88
CA ASP A 188 -19.52 -0.27 -1.74
C ASP A 188 -19.02 -0.94 -0.44
N TRP A 189 -17.73 -0.77 -0.13
CA TRP A 189 -17.09 -1.34 1.05
C TRP A 189 -17.47 -0.70 2.39
N ALA A 190 -17.34 0.63 2.48
CA ALA A 190 -17.40 1.39 3.73
C ALA A 190 -18.51 2.45 3.77
N GLY A 191 -19.12 2.76 2.63
CA GLY A 191 -20.20 3.74 2.51
C GLY A 191 -19.71 5.09 1.97
N GLU A 192 -20.68 5.91 1.56
CA GLU A 192 -20.44 7.18 0.87
C GLU A 192 -19.58 8.16 1.68
N GLU A 193 -19.80 8.27 3.00
CA GLU A 193 -19.14 9.30 3.79
C GLU A 193 -17.64 8.98 3.93
N VAL A 194 -17.33 7.71 4.18
CA VAL A 194 -15.95 7.23 4.26
C VAL A 194 -15.26 7.34 2.91
N ALA A 195 -15.93 6.93 1.83
CA ALA A 195 -15.40 7.01 0.47
C ALA A 195 -15.06 8.46 0.08
N ALA A 196 -16.01 9.39 0.23
CA ALA A 196 -15.81 10.80 -0.09
C ALA A 196 -14.69 11.42 0.76
N LYS A 197 -14.62 11.05 2.05
CA LYS A 197 -13.57 11.52 2.96
C LYS A 197 -12.18 11.04 2.53
N ILE A 198 -12.05 9.78 2.16
CA ILE A 198 -10.77 9.23 1.67
C ILE A 198 -10.39 9.89 0.35
N MET A 199 -11.31 9.99 -0.61
CA MET A 199 -11.01 10.66 -1.88
C MET A 199 -10.52 12.09 -1.65
N ARG A 200 -11.18 12.86 -0.77
CA ARG A 200 -10.76 14.22 -0.42
C ARG A 200 -9.39 14.30 0.24
N ASP A 201 -9.16 13.46 1.26
CA ASP A 201 -7.99 13.60 2.13
C ASP A 201 -6.74 12.90 1.56
N TRP A 202 -6.87 11.87 0.72
CA TRP A 202 -5.76 11.03 0.24
C TRP A 202 -5.29 11.32 -1.18
N PHE A 203 -6.08 12.07 -1.96
CA PHE A 203 -5.78 12.39 -3.36
C PHE A 203 -5.63 13.91 -3.55
N SER A 204 -4.86 14.30 -4.55
CA SER A 204 -4.79 15.66 -5.06
C SER A 204 -6.03 15.99 -5.88
N HIS A 205 -6.42 17.26 -5.85
CA HIS A 205 -7.59 17.80 -6.55
C HIS A 205 -7.12 19.03 -7.31
N SER A 206 -7.77 19.36 -8.42
CA SER A 206 -7.52 20.64 -9.07
C SER A 206 -8.01 21.78 -8.15
N GLU A 207 -7.26 22.90 -8.13
CA GLU A 207 -7.41 24.02 -7.16
C GLU A 207 -8.82 24.66 -7.12
N ASN A 208 -9.70 24.31 -8.04
CA ASN A 208 -10.96 25.02 -8.30
C ASN A 208 -12.23 24.34 -7.80
N LEU A 209 -12.17 23.11 -7.25
CA LEU A 209 -13.39 22.27 -7.21
C LEU A 209 -13.96 21.92 -5.83
N THR A 210 -13.20 22.08 -4.75
CA THR A 210 -13.67 21.61 -3.44
C THR A 210 -13.53 22.72 -2.40
N GLY A 211 -14.62 23.44 -2.15
CA GLY A 211 -14.76 24.25 -0.93
C GLY A 211 -14.71 23.42 0.38
N GLU A 212 -14.43 22.12 0.29
CA GLU A 212 -14.26 21.21 1.40
C GLU A 212 -12.80 21.21 1.89
N LYS A 213 -12.62 21.57 3.15
CA LYS A 213 -11.31 21.52 3.81
C LYS A 213 -10.86 20.07 4.04
N LYS A 214 -9.63 19.73 3.65
CA LYS A 214 -9.03 18.41 3.94
C LYS A 214 -8.85 18.21 5.46
N GLU A 215 -8.89 16.97 5.94
CA GLU A 215 -8.53 16.69 7.33
C GLU A 215 -7.05 16.94 7.58
N PHE A 216 -6.22 16.51 6.65
CA PHE A 216 -4.79 16.75 6.69
C PHE A 216 -4.22 17.02 5.31
N GLN A 217 -3.06 17.67 5.30
CA GLN A 217 -2.24 17.87 4.11
C GLN A 217 -0.82 17.44 4.44
N LEU A 218 -0.21 16.69 3.52
CA LEU A 218 1.16 16.25 3.59
C LEU A 218 2.04 17.18 2.73
N PRO A 219 3.34 17.33 3.06
CA PRO A 219 4.21 18.23 2.33
C PRO A 219 4.46 17.70 0.92
N ALA A 220 4.05 18.49 -0.09
CA ALA A 220 4.32 18.31 -1.52
C ALA A 220 3.77 17.03 -2.20
N ARG A 221 3.05 16.16 -1.47
CA ARG A 221 2.53 14.89 -1.97
C ARG A 221 1.20 14.54 -1.34
N ASP A 222 0.43 13.68 -1.99
CA ASP A 222 -0.74 13.04 -1.40
C ASP A 222 -0.45 11.58 -1.01
N VAL A 223 -1.43 10.92 -0.36
CA VAL A 223 -1.25 9.54 0.11
C VAL A 223 -1.20 8.56 -1.07
N TYR A 224 -1.93 8.83 -2.15
CA TYR A 224 -1.91 8.00 -3.36
C TYR A 224 -0.54 8.00 -4.04
N GLU A 225 0.07 9.16 -4.20
CA GLU A 225 1.44 9.32 -4.70
C GLU A 225 2.41 8.51 -3.84
N ILE A 226 2.30 8.60 -2.52
CA ILE A 226 3.16 7.83 -1.61
C ILE A 226 2.98 6.32 -1.75
N ILE A 227 1.73 5.85 -1.85
CA ILE A 227 1.42 4.43 -2.07
C ILE A 227 2.08 3.96 -3.37
N THR A 228 1.85 4.68 -4.47
CA THR A 228 2.37 4.31 -5.80
C THR A 228 3.90 4.37 -5.82
N GLU A 229 4.51 5.35 -5.17
CA GLU A 229 5.97 5.50 -5.09
C GLU A 229 6.62 4.38 -4.29
N THR A 230 5.99 3.92 -3.20
CA THR A 230 6.49 2.78 -2.43
C THR A 230 6.66 1.54 -3.30
N ILE A 231 5.81 1.37 -4.31
CA ILE A 231 5.80 0.23 -5.23
C ILE A 231 6.72 0.46 -6.44
N LEU A 232 6.61 1.63 -7.07
CA LEU A 232 7.32 1.95 -8.32
C LEU A 232 8.78 2.37 -8.08
N GLY A 233 9.11 2.75 -6.85
CA GLY A 233 10.43 3.21 -6.41
C GLY A 233 10.47 4.73 -6.14
N ILE A 234 11.52 5.16 -5.44
CA ILE A 234 11.74 6.57 -5.03
C ILE A 234 11.57 7.52 -6.21
N SER A 235 10.78 8.57 -5.99
CA SER A 235 10.42 9.60 -6.97
C SER A 235 9.72 9.08 -8.24
N LYS A 236 9.24 7.83 -8.27
CA LYS A 236 8.50 7.23 -9.39
C LYS A 236 7.01 7.05 -9.11
N GLY A 237 6.50 7.66 -8.05
CA GLY A 237 5.07 7.74 -7.77
C GLY A 237 4.29 8.38 -8.91
N ASP A 238 3.01 8.08 -8.97
CA ASP A 238 2.11 8.66 -9.95
C ASP A 238 1.62 10.03 -9.48
N LYS A 239 2.22 11.06 -10.06
CA LYS A 239 1.98 12.48 -9.74
C LYS A 239 1.00 13.14 -10.70
N GLU A 240 0.55 12.41 -11.72
CA GLU A 240 -0.29 12.98 -12.76
C GLU A 240 -1.76 12.93 -12.36
N ILE A 241 -2.14 12.05 -11.43
CA ILE A 241 -3.53 11.80 -11.10
C ILE A 241 -4.05 12.83 -10.09
N THR A 242 -5.10 13.53 -10.48
CA THR A 242 -5.99 14.26 -9.57
C THR A 242 -7.36 13.60 -9.59
N CYS A 243 -8.06 13.59 -8.46
CA CYS A 243 -9.38 12.99 -8.35
C CYS A 243 -10.42 14.04 -7.98
N ASP A 244 -11.03 14.62 -8.99
CA ASP A 244 -11.99 15.70 -8.81
C ASP A 244 -13.41 15.17 -8.67
N ARG A 245 -14.12 15.68 -7.66
CA ARG A 245 -15.53 15.38 -7.46
C ARG A 245 -16.35 16.07 -8.55
N VAL A 246 -17.20 15.30 -9.21
CA VAL A 246 -18.13 15.79 -10.23
C VAL A 246 -19.49 16.01 -9.57
N PHE A 247 -19.97 17.24 -9.60
CA PHE A 247 -21.32 17.56 -9.19
C PHE A 247 -22.27 17.42 -10.39
N PRO A 248 -23.48 16.87 -10.21
CA PRO A 248 -24.49 16.84 -11.27
C PRO A 248 -24.79 18.27 -11.72
N ALA A 249 -24.95 18.47 -13.03
CA ALA A 249 -25.14 19.80 -13.63
C ALA A 249 -26.44 20.49 -13.16
N THR A 250 -27.42 19.72 -12.71
CA THR A 250 -28.74 20.22 -12.30
C THR A 250 -29.01 19.87 -10.83
N PRO A 251 -29.09 20.87 -9.93
CA PRO A 251 -29.52 20.65 -8.55
C PRO A 251 -30.97 20.12 -8.54
N GLY A 252 -31.16 18.85 -8.20
CA GLY A 252 -32.49 18.23 -8.08
C GLY A 252 -32.70 16.95 -8.87
N GLU A 253 -31.73 16.54 -9.70
CA GLU A 253 -31.73 15.20 -10.29
C GLU A 253 -31.39 14.17 -9.18
N LYS A 254 -32.44 13.80 -8.43
CA LYS A 254 -32.37 12.83 -7.34
C LYS A 254 -32.01 11.46 -7.93
N GLY A 255 -30.74 11.10 -7.90
CA GLY A 255 -30.31 9.76 -8.26
C GLY A 255 -28.88 9.62 -8.76
N GLU A 256 -28.18 10.70 -9.09
CA GLU A 256 -26.78 10.57 -9.52
C GLU A 256 -25.85 10.48 -8.30
N GLU A 257 -25.34 9.27 -8.04
CA GLU A 257 -24.28 9.03 -7.07
C GLU A 257 -23.09 9.96 -7.37
N SER A 258 -22.47 10.52 -6.32
CA SER A 258 -21.31 11.40 -6.47
C SER A 258 -20.23 10.68 -7.30
N ALA A 259 -19.88 11.22 -8.47
CA ALA A 259 -18.83 10.64 -9.32
C ALA A 259 -17.49 11.34 -9.09
N TYR A 260 -16.40 10.61 -9.29
CA TYR A 260 -15.05 11.17 -9.31
C TYR A 260 -14.43 10.94 -10.69
N LYS A 261 -13.83 11.99 -11.25
CA LYS A 261 -13.09 11.93 -12.52
C LYS A 261 -11.61 12.14 -12.28
N GLY A 262 -10.81 11.42 -13.07
CA GLY A 262 -9.37 11.66 -13.15
C GLY A 262 -9.11 12.95 -13.91
N GLY A 263 -8.25 13.80 -13.36
CA GLY A 263 -7.65 14.93 -14.05
C GLY A 263 -6.12 14.80 -14.10
N SER A 264 -5.46 15.72 -14.82
CA SER A 264 -4.00 15.83 -14.84
C SER A 264 -3.55 16.97 -13.92
N SER A 265 -2.65 16.70 -12.98
CA SER A 265 -2.06 17.75 -12.13
C SER A 265 -1.17 18.68 -12.95
N GLY A 266 -1.46 19.98 -12.96
CA GLY A 266 -0.60 21.00 -13.56
C GLY A 266 0.64 21.34 -12.71
N ASP A 267 0.61 21.04 -11.40
CA ASP A 267 1.65 21.45 -10.46
C ASP A 267 2.91 20.58 -10.51
N THR A 268 2.87 19.46 -11.23
CA THR A 268 4.02 18.56 -11.35
C THR A 268 4.98 18.95 -12.47
N THR A 269 4.76 20.07 -13.17
CA THR A 269 5.86 20.75 -13.86
C THR A 269 6.69 21.56 -12.86
N ILE A 270 7.30 20.87 -11.89
CA ILE A 270 8.59 21.38 -11.42
C ILE A 270 9.45 21.39 -12.69
N VAL A 271 9.96 22.57 -13.01
CA VAL A 271 11.01 22.81 -14.00
C VAL A 271 12.26 22.06 -13.54
N THR A 272 12.23 20.73 -13.57
CA THR A 272 13.42 19.96 -13.89
C THR A 272 13.64 20.22 -15.36
N SER A 273 14.34 21.31 -15.66
CA SER A 273 15.13 21.45 -16.87
C SER A 273 16.12 20.29 -16.89
N ILE A 274 15.61 19.12 -17.25
CA ILE A 274 16.35 17.92 -17.54
C ILE A 274 15.97 17.61 -18.99
N GLU A 275 16.83 18.07 -19.88
CA GLU A 275 16.95 17.59 -21.26
C GLU A 275 17.28 16.09 -21.29
N THR A 276 16.46 15.17 -20.76
CA THR A 276 16.72 13.72 -20.97
C THR A 276 15.45 12.85 -20.96
N ALA A 277 14.48 13.18 -21.81
CA ALA A 277 13.58 12.13 -22.33
C ALA A 277 14.30 11.22 -23.36
N GLN A 278 15.44 11.65 -23.89
CA GLN A 278 16.23 10.93 -24.89
C GLN A 278 17.24 9.93 -24.28
N ASP A 279 17.51 10.01 -22.98
CA ASP A 279 18.51 9.16 -22.29
C ASP A 279 17.89 7.90 -21.66
N SER A 280 16.58 7.90 -21.40
CA SER A 280 15.91 6.72 -20.82
C SER A 280 15.82 5.54 -21.80
N SER A 281 15.72 5.80 -23.12
CA SER A 281 15.77 4.71 -24.11
C SER A 281 17.19 4.17 -24.26
N GLN A 282 18.21 5.04 -24.30
CA GLN A 282 19.61 4.60 -24.33
C GLN A 282 19.99 3.78 -23.10
N PHE A 283 19.49 4.15 -21.92
CA PHE A 283 19.73 3.37 -20.70
C PHE A 283 19.06 1.98 -20.75
N ILE A 284 17.82 1.90 -21.24
CA ILE A 284 17.11 0.62 -21.41
C ILE A 284 17.82 -0.26 -22.45
N ASP A 285 18.22 0.31 -23.58
CA ASP A 285 18.97 -0.39 -24.63
C ASP A 285 20.33 -0.88 -24.11
N THR A 286 21.01 -0.07 -23.29
CA THR A 286 22.28 -0.45 -22.65
C THR A 286 22.07 -1.58 -21.65
N LEU A 287 20.99 -1.54 -20.87
CA LEU A 287 20.67 -2.58 -19.90
C LEU A 287 20.33 -3.92 -20.58
N ASP A 288 19.57 -3.88 -21.67
CA ASP A 288 19.24 -5.05 -22.48
C ASP A 288 20.49 -5.62 -23.18
N GLN A 289 21.40 -4.76 -23.64
CA GLN A 289 22.68 -5.18 -24.20
C GLN A 289 23.59 -5.84 -23.14
N VAL A 290 23.65 -5.29 -21.92
CA VAL A 290 24.39 -5.89 -20.80
C VAL A 290 23.76 -7.23 -20.39
N LEU A 291 22.44 -7.32 -20.33
CA LEU A 291 21.73 -8.58 -20.05
C LEU A 291 22.00 -9.63 -21.12
N ALA A 292 22.01 -9.25 -22.41
CA ALA A 292 22.37 -10.13 -23.50
C ALA A 292 23.84 -10.61 -23.42
N GLU A 293 24.77 -9.71 -23.10
CA GLU A 293 26.19 -10.07 -22.88
C GLU A 293 26.37 -11.00 -21.69
N VAL A 294 25.73 -10.72 -20.55
CA VAL A 294 25.78 -11.57 -19.36
C VAL A 294 25.18 -12.93 -19.69
N LYS A 295 24.04 -12.98 -20.38
CA LYS A 295 23.42 -14.24 -20.80
C LYS A 295 24.33 -15.05 -21.72
N ALA A 296 24.96 -14.42 -22.72
CA ALA A 296 25.90 -15.07 -23.63
C ALA A 296 27.18 -15.55 -22.92
N LYS A 297 27.72 -14.77 -21.97
CA LYS A 297 28.90 -15.16 -21.17
C LYS A 297 28.58 -16.25 -20.15
N VAL A 298 27.36 -16.29 -19.62
CA VAL A 298 26.92 -17.29 -18.63
C VAL A 298 26.46 -18.60 -19.29
N GLU A 299 25.94 -18.57 -20.52
CA GLU A 299 25.42 -19.76 -21.22
C GLU A 299 26.50 -20.78 -21.65
N VAL A 300 27.80 -20.46 -21.67
CA VAL A 300 28.81 -21.36 -22.28
C VAL A 300 29.82 -21.99 -21.31
N SER A 301 29.99 -21.50 -20.07
CA SER A 301 31.00 -22.05 -19.14
C SER A 301 30.42 -22.67 -17.86
N ASP A 302 29.45 -22.00 -17.24
CA ASP A 302 29.09 -22.31 -15.85
C ASP A 302 27.74 -23.00 -15.67
N GLN A 303 26.90 -23.15 -16.70
CA GLN A 303 25.60 -23.81 -16.53
C GLN A 303 25.76 -25.29 -16.12
N LYS A 304 26.73 -26.02 -16.70
CA LYS A 304 27.09 -27.38 -16.26
C LYS A 304 27.67 -27.41 -14.85
N LYS A 305 28.47 -26.42 -14.48
CA LYS A 305 29.13 -26.31 -13.17
C LYS A 305 28.13 -25.97 -12.07
N TYR A 306 27.19 -25.07 -12.36
CA TYR A 306 26.09 -24.67 -11.49
C TYR A 306 25.10 -25.83 -11.29
N LEU A 307 24.71 -26.52 -12.37
CA LEU A 307 23.88 -27.73 -12.28
C LEU A 307 24.59 -28.85 -11.49
N ALA A 308 25.91 -29.02 -11.66
CA ALA A 308 26.70 -29.95 -10.86
C ALA A 308 26.73 -29.56 -9.37
N LEU A 309 27.02 -28.29 -9.04
CA LEU A 309 27.01 -27.75 -7.68
C LEU A 309 25.63 -27.90 -7.00
N THR A 310 24.56 -27.70 -7.76
CA THR A 310 23.18 -27.81 -7.26
C THR A 310 22.81 -29.26 -6.97
N ARG A 311 23.21 -30.20 -7.85
CA ARG A 311 23.08 -31.65 -7.61
C ARG A 311 23.88 -32.11 -6.39
N THR A 312 25.11 -31.62 -6.21
CA THR A 312 25.93 -31.95 -5.03
C THR A 312 25.31 -31.40 -3.75
N ARG A 313 24.81 -30.16 -3.75
CA ARG A 313 24.09 -29.59 -2.60
C ARG A 313 22.82 -30.35 -2.26
N GLN A 314 22.01 -30.70 -3.26
CA GLN A 314 20.79 -31.51 -3.07
C GLN A 314 21.12 -32.89 -2.52
N ALA A 315 22.18 -33.56 -3.03
CA ALA A 315 22.63 -34.86 -2.52
C ALA A 315 23.08 -34.79 -1.04
N VAL A 316 23.79 -33.73 -0.65
CA VAL A 316 24.20 -33.51 0.75
C VAL A 316 22.99 -33.26 1.66
N LEU A 317 22.04 -32.44 1.23
CA LEU A 317 20.80 -32.18 1.98
C LEU A 317 19.99 -33.48 2.18
N ILE A 318 19.80 -34.27 1.11
CA ILE A 318 19.08 -35.55 1.17
C ILE A 318 19.81 -36.51 2.13
N LYS A 319 21.14 -36.62 2.05
CA LYS A 319 21.93 -37.49 2.93
C LYS A 319 21.81 -37.09 4.40
N ASN A 320 21.82 -35.79 4.70
CA ASN A 320 21.63 -35.27 6.07
C ASN A 320 20.23 -35.55 6.61
N VAL A 321 19.19 -35.37 5.79
CA VAL A 321 17.80 -35.69 6.17
C VAL A 321 17.63 -37.18 6.45
N LEU A 322 18.19 -38.05 5.59
CA LEU A 322 18.13 -39.51 5.78
C LEU A 322 18.91 -39.97 7.02
N ARG A 323 20.07 -39.37 7.31
CA ARG A 323 20.84 -39.65 8.52
C ARG A 323 20.05 -39.28 9.78
N LYS A 324 19.49 -38.07 9.82
CA LYS A 324 18.67 -37.60 10.95
C LYS A 324 17.44 -38.49 11.18
N ARG A 325 16.82 -38.99 10.10
CA ARG A 325 15.70 -39.93 10.18
C ARG A 325 16.12 -41.32 10.71
N ARG A 326 17.32 -41.80 10.39
CA ARG A 326 17.87 -43.05 10.97
C ARG A 326 18.19 -42.91 12.46
N GLU A 327 18.78 -41.79 12.87
CA GLU A 327 19.06 -41.48 14.28
C GLU A 327 17.76 -41.44 15.10
N ASN A 328 16.70 -40.80 14.57
CA ASN A 328 15.38 -40.78 15.21
C ASN A 328 14.72 -42.18 15.26
N LYS A 329 14.92 -43.05 14.26
CA LYS A 329 14.41 -44.43 14.32
C LYS A 329 15.14 -45.29 15.35
N LYS A 330 16.44 -45.05 15.61
CA LYS A 330 17.17 -45.77 16.68
C LYS A 330 16.69 -45.36 18.08
N LEU A 331 16.32 -44.08 18.26
CA LEU A 331 15.73 -43.59 19.51
C LEU A 331 14.35 -44.22 19.81
N LEU A 332 13.58 -44.59 18.78
CA LEU A 332 12.28 -45.24 18.93
C LEU A 332 12.35 -46.74 19.26
N ILE A 333 13.50 -47.40 19.07
CA ILE A 333 13.65 -48.85 19.33
C ILE A 333 14.07 -49.14 20.79
N HIS A 334 14.52 -48.13 21.56
CA HIS A 334 14.95 -48.30 22.95
C HIS A 334 13.85 -48.05 24.00
N PHE A 335 12.58 -48.04 23.61
CA PHE A 335 11.44 -47.78 24.51
C PHE A 335 10.39 -48.90 24.57
N PHE A 336 10.77 -50.15 24.29
CA PHE A 336 9.95 -51.34 24.54
C PHE A 336 10.70 -52.38 25.36
#